data_AF-A0A831ZX48-F1
#
_entry.id   AF-A0A831ZX48-F1
#
_cell.length_a   1.000
_cell.length_b   1.000
_cell.length_c   1.000
_cell.angle_alpha   90.00
_cell.angle_beta   90.00
_cell.angle_gamma   90.00
#
_symmetry.space_group_name_H-M   'P 1'
#
loop_
_entity.id
_entity.type
_entity.pdbx_description
1 polymer ?
#
loop_
_entity_poly.entity_id
_entity_poly.type
_entity_poly.pdbx_seq_one_letter_code
_entity_poly.pdbx_strand_id
1 'polypeptide(L)'
;MTHHHHDDAHHHGHGHPHHHGPEHGTHAGHDAEASQDEHAPSPLSTKEKLAKMLHHWVHHNQDHVASYRLWAQRARSEGLPEVADALETIAQKSLELTDLLEKARTHLPS
;
A
#
# COMPACT_ATOMS: atom_id res chain seq x y z
N MET A 1 -15.85 48.50 -16.37
CA MET A 1 -16.07 47.08 -16.02
C MET A 1 -15.00 46.26 -16.74
N THR A 2 -14.13 45.67 -15.93
CA THR A 2 -13.09 44.67 -16.22
C THR A 2 -13.69 43.46 -16.97
N HIS A 3 -12.97 42.66 -17.77
CA HIS A 3 -11.89 41.72 -17.44
C HIS A 3 -11.21 41.30 -18.76
N HIS A 4 -9.95 41.60 -19.04
CA HIS A 4 -8.72 40.81 -18.76
C HIS A 4 -8.82 39.29 -19.01
N HIS A 5 -8.23 38.89 -20.14
CA HIS A 5 -7.81 37.54 -20.52
C HIS A 5 -6.52 37.20 -19.76
N HIS A 6 -6.42 36.01 -19.16
CA HIS A 6 -5.16 35.32 -18.88
C HIS A 6 -5.41 33.81 -18.85
N ASP A 7 -4.74 33.11 -19.76
CA ASP A 7 -4.38 31.71 -19.66
C ASP A 7 -3.61 31.48 -18.36
N ASP A 8 -4.04 30.51 -17.54
CA ASP A 8 -3.28 30.05 -16.39
C ASP A 8 -3.17 28.52 -16.43
N ALA A 9 -1.96 28.07 -16.79
CA ALA A 9 -1.54 26.69 -16.74
C ALA A 9 -1.42 26.24 -15.28
N HIS A 10 -2.31 25.36 -14.83
CA HIS A 10 -2.27 24.83 -13.47
C HIS A 10 -1.14 23.81 -13.28
N HIS A 11 0.05 24.31 -12.93
CA HIS A 11 1.12 23.53 -12.31
C HIS A 11 0.82 23.36 -10.80
N HIS A 12 0.46 22.14 -10.39
CA HIS A 12 0.36 21.80 -8.97
C HIS A 12 1.75 21.50 -8.38
N GLY A 13 2.42 22.54 -7.89
CA GLY A 13 3.57 22.41 -7.01
C GLY A 13 3.12 22.09 -5.59
N HIS A 14 3.23 20.83 -5.16
CA HIS A 14 3.10 20.48 -3.75
C HIS A 14 4.36 20.89 -2.98
N GLY A 15 4.36 22.12 -2.48
CA GLY A 15 5.36 22.60 -1.52
C GLY A 15 5.10 22.03 -0.13
N HIS A 16 5.93 21.10 0.33
CA HIS A 16 6.03 20.73 1.74
C HIS A 16 6.94 21.75 2.47
N PRO A 17 6.44 22.54 3.43
CA PRO A 17 7.30 23.41 4.22
C PRO A 17 8.00 22.59 5.33
N HIS A 18 9.29 22.34 5.16
CA HIS A 18 10.15 21.91 6.27
C HIS A 18 10.49 23.13 7.13
N HIS A 19 9.89 23.21 8.32
CA HIS A 19 10.17 24.23 9.32
C HIS A 19 11.44 23.85 10.12
N HIS A 20 12.55 24.55 9.90
CA HIS A 20 13.74 24.50 10.75
C HIS A 20 13.92 25.82 11.50
N GLY A 21 14.00 25.72 12.83
CA GLY A 21 14.62 26.70 13.73
C GLY A 21 13.87 26.92 15.05
N PRO A 22 14.51 27.47 16.12
CA PRO A 22 15.94 27.68 16.34
C PRO A 22 16.44 27.04 17.67
N GLU A 23 17.76 26.97 17.81
CA GLU A 23 18.52 26.74 19.04
C GLU A 23 17.99 27.45 20.31
N HIS A 24 17.95 26.72 21.44
CA HIS A 24 17.78 27.29 22.78
C HIS A 24 18.54 26.48 23.85
N GLY A 25 19.49 27.16 24.51
CA GLY A 25 19.61 27.19 25.97
C GLY A 25 20.19 25.97 26.70
N THR A 26 21.36 26.18 27.28
CA THR A 26 22.00 25.37 28.32
C THR A 26 21.06 25.02 29.50
N HIS A 27 21.02 23.75 29.92
CA HIS A 27 20.69 23.42 31.31
C HIS A 27 21.63 22.35 31.86
N ALA A 28 22.07 22.62 33.09
CA ALA A 28 23.00 21.84 33.88
C ALA A 28 22.50 20.41 34.13
N GLY A 29 23.46 19.53 34.39
CA GLY A 29 23.23 18.12 34.64
C GLY A 29 22.21 17.88 35.74
N HIS A 30 21.31 16.93 35.45
CA HIS A 30 20.69 16.10 36.46
C HIS A 30 20.99 14.64 36.12
N ASP A 31 21.11 13.92 37.21
CA ASP A 31 21.63 12.59 37.38
C ASP A 31 21.00 11.52 36.50
N ALA A 32 21.81 10.49 36.26
CA ALA A 32 21.40 9.25 35.62
C ALA A 32 20.30 8.57 36.45
N GLU A 33 19.06 8.62 35.97
CA GLU A 33 18.07 7.59 36.26
C GLU A 33 17.63 6.95 34.95
N ALA A 34 17.88 5.64 34.88
CA ALA A 34 17.59 4.77 33.77
C ALA A 34 16.10 4.86 33.40
N SER A 35 15.81 5.62 32.35
CA SER A 35 14.52 5.56 31.67
C SER A 35 14.51 4.26 30.88
N GLN A 36 13.81 3.27 31.41
CA GLN A 36 13.49 2.05 30.67
C GLN A 36 12.63 2.45 29.47
N ASP A 37 13.25 2.50 28.29
CA ASP A 37 12.61 2.73 27.00
C ASP A 37 11.87 1.44 26.60
N GLU A 38 10.73 1.21 27.26
CA GLU A 38 9.89 0.02 27.14
C GLU A 38 8.74 0.26 26.15
N HIS A 39 9.01 0.44 24.83
CA HIS A 39 8.07 0.00 23.76
C HIS A 39 8.53 0.18 22.29
N ALA A 40 9.79 -0.09 21.94
CA ALA A 40 10.08 -0.34 20.53
C ALA A 40 9.65 -1.79 20.17
N PRO A 41 8.70 -2.03 19.23
CA PRO A 41 8.35 -3.38 18.84
C PRO A 41 9.60 -4.07 18.29
N SER A 42 9.96 -5.20 18.89
CA SER A 42 11.12 -5.99 18.47
C SER A 42 10.99 -6.34 16.98
N PRO A 43 12.09 -6.32 16.21
CA PRO A 43 12.03 -6.62 14.79
C PRO A 43 11.47 -8.02 14.58
N LEU A 44 10.38 -8.12 13.79
CA LEU A 44 9.73 -9.39 13.50
C LEU A 44 10.74 -10.43 12.99
N SER A 45 10.60 -11.65 13.47
CA SER A 45 11.30 -12.80 12.93
C SER A 45 10.95 -13.00 11.46
N THR A 46 11.83 -13.68 10.72
CA THR A 46 11.57 -14.04 9.32
C THR A 46 10.24 -14.79 9.14
N LYS A 47 9.91 -15.67 10.09
CA LYS A 47 8.66 -16.44 10.09
C LYS A 47 7.43 -15.54 10.20
N GLU A 48 7.43 -14.59 11.14
CA GLU A 48 6.33 -13.64 11.31
C GLU A 48 6.18 -12.71 10.12
N LYS A 49 7.31 -12.29 9.52
CA LYS A 49 7.31 -11.52 8.27
C LYS A 49 6.68 -12.33 7.14
N LEU A 50 7.06 -13.59 6.95
CA LEU A 50 6.46 -14.47 5.94
C LEU A 50 4.96 -14.65 6.15
N ALA A 51 4.50 -14.88 7.38
CA ALA A 51 3.08 -15.00 7.68
C ALA A 51 2.30 -13.73 7.30
N LYS A 52 2.82 -12.55 7.65
CA LYS A 52 2.22 -11.26 7.29
C LYS A 52 2.20 -11.04 5.77
N MET A 53 3.29 -11.37 5.07
CA MET A 53 3.36 -11.21 3.61
C MET A 53 2.40 -12.15 2.88
N LEU A 54 2.32 -13.43 3.26
CA LEU A 54 1.38 -14.37 2.67
C LEU A 54 -0.07 -13.93 2.85
N HIS A 55 -0.42 -13.46 4.06
CA HIS A 55 -1.76 -12.90 4.32
C HIS A 55 -2.04 -11.67 3.44
N HIS A 56 -1.09 -10.74 3.35
CA HIS A 56 -1.22 -9.54 2.53
C HIS A 56 -1.40 -9.86 1.05
N TRP A 57 -0.61 -10.79 0.49
CA TRP A 57 -0.72 -11.17 -0.91
C TRP A 57 -2.03 -11.89 -1.25
N VAL A 58 -2.56 -12.70 -0.33
CA VAL A 58 -3.91 -13.31 -0.48
C VAL A 58 -4.97 -12.21 -0.64
N HIS A 59 -5.01 -11.26 0.29
CA HIS A 59 -5.97 -10.17 0.23
C HIS A 59 -5.82 -9.34 -1.04
N HIS A 60 -4.58 -8.98 -1.39
CA HIS A 60 -4.29 -8.20 -2.57
C HIS A 60 -4.72 -8.89 -3.87
N ASN A 61 -4.53 -10.21 -3.97
CA ASN A 61 -4.99 -10.97 -5.12
C ASN A 61 -6.52 -10.99 -5.22
N GLN A 62 -7.24 -11.07 -4.10
CA GLN A 62 -8.71 -11.01 -4.08
C GLN A 62 -9.21 -9.64 -4.56
N ASP A 63 -8.56 -8.55 -4.13
CA ASP A 63 -8.87 -7.19 -4.61
C ASP A 63 -8.65 -7.05 -6.13
N HIS A 64 -7.56 -7.63 -6.64
CA HIS A 64 -7.28 -7.67 -8.08
C HIS A 64 -8.32 -8.48 -8.84
N VAL A 65 -8.74 -9.64 -8.34
CA VAL A 65 -9.79 -10.48 -8.95
C VAL A 65 -11.08 -9.69 -9.14
N ALA A 66 -11.53 -8.98 -8.09
CA ALA A 66 -12.72 -8.14 -8.16
C ALA A 66 -12.56 -7.03 -9.23
N SER A 67 -11.38 -6.40 -9.27
CA SER A 67 -11.07 -5.34 -10.22
C SER A 67 -11.04 -5.83 -11.67
N TYR A 68 -10.40 -6.97 -11.93
CA TYR A 68 -10.35 -7.56 -13.27
C TYR A 68 -11.72 -7.96 -13.78
N ARG A 69 -12.57 -8.57 -12.94
CA ARG A 69 -13.95 -8.93 -13.30
C ARG A 69 -14.81 -7.71 -13.61
N LEU A 70 -14.67 -6.64 -12.81
CA LEU A 70 -15.34 -5.37 -13.09
C LEU A 70 -14.95 -4.81 -14.46
N TRP A 71 -13.66 -4.82 -14.79
CA TRP A 71 -13.19 -4.34 -16.08
C TRP A 71 -13.50 -5.28 -17.24
N ALA A 72 -13.57 -6.60 -17.00
CA ALA A 72 -14.03 -7.55 -17.99
C ALA A 72 -15.49 -7.27 -18.37
N GLN A 73 -16.36 -7.01 -17.39
CA GLN A 73 -17.75 -6.62 -17.65
C GLN A 73 -17.83 -5.34 -18.49
N ARG A 74 -17.03 -4.32 -18.18
CA ARG A 74 -16.95 -3.08 -18.97
C ARG A 74 -16.43 -3.32 -20.39
N ALA A 75 -15.40 -4.15 -20.55
CA ALA A 75 -14.89 -4.52 -21.87
C ALA A 75 -15.95 -5.22 -22.72
N ARG A 76 -16.78 -6.10 -22.12
CA ARG A 76 -17.91 -6.72 -22.83
C ARG A 76 -18.94 -5.68 -23.26
N SER A 77 -19.29 -4.71 -22.42
CA SER A 77 -20.26 -3.66 -22.78
C SER A 77 -19.77 -2.73 -23.89
N GLU A 78 -18.45 -2.56 -24.03
CA GLU A 78 -17.82 -1.77 -25.08
C GLU A 78 -17.54 -2.59 -26.37
N GLY A 79 -17.97 -3.85 -26.44
CA GLY A 79 -17.76 -4.68 -27.63
C GLY A 79 -16.32 -5.17 -27.80
N LEU A 80 -15.58 -5.34 -26.71
CA LEU A 80 -14.20 -5.86 -26.68
C LEU A 80 -14.13 -7.25 -26.02
N PRO A 81 -14.70 -8.29 -26.64
CA PRO A 81 -14.84 -9.61 -26.00
C PRO A 81 -13.49 -10.28 -25.69
N GLU A 82 -12.48 -10.12 -26.55
CA GLU A 82 -11.16 -10.72 -26.35
C GLU A 82 -10.44 -10.13 -25.13
N VAL A 83 -10.61 -8.82 -24.91
CA VAL A 83 -10.08 -8.14 -23.71
C VAL A 83 -10.80 -8.63 -22.46
N ALA A 84 -12.12 -8.77 -22.53
CA ALA A 84 -12.89 -9.30 -21.41
C ALA A 84 -12.47 -10.73 -21.04
N ASP A 85 -12.29 -11.60 -22.03
CA ASP A 85 -11.88 -12.98 -21.81
C ASP A 85 -10.45 -13.09 -21.25
N ALA A 86 -9.55 -12.20 -21.69
CA ALA A 86 -8.22 -12.09 -21.10
C ALA A 86 -8.28 -11.67 -19.62
N LEU A 87 -9.10 -10.67 -19.29
CA LEU A 87 -9.27 -10.20 -17.90
C LEU A 87 -9.90 -11.26 -16.99
N GLU A 88 -10.91 -12.00 -17.48
CA GLU A 88 -11.49 -13.14 -16.74
C GLU A 88 -10.45 -14.25 -16.53
N THR A 89 -9.62 -14.53 -17.53
CA THR A 89 -8.54 -15.51 -17.41
C THR A 89 -7.52 -15.08 -16.36
N ILE A 90 -7.15 -13.80 -16.32
CA ILE A 90 -6.25 -13.26 -15.30
C ILE A 90 -6.90 -13.37 -13.91
N ALA A 91 -8.19 -13.04 -13.78
CA ALA A 91 -8.92 -13.18 -12.52
C ALA A 91 -8.90 -14.64 -12.03
N GLN A 92 -9.14 -15.62 -12.92
CA GLN A 92 -9.09 -17.03 -12.57
C GLN A 92 -7.69 -17.47 -12.12
N LYS A 93 -6.64 -17.05 -12.83
CA LYS A 93 -5.26 -17.36 -12.45
C LYS A 93 -4.86 -16.72 -11.11
N SER A 94 -5.34 -15.51 -10.82
CA SER A 94 -5.11 -14.87 -9.52
C SER A 94 -5.78 -15.63 -8.36
N LEU A 95 -6.92 -16.27 -8.59
CA LEU A 95 -7.52 -17.18 -7.61
C LEU A 95 -6.65 -18.43 -7.38
N GLU A 96 -6.13 -19.04 -8.45
CA GLU A 96 -5.19 -20.18 -8.33
C GLU A 96 -3.92 -19.80 -7.55
N LEU A 97 -3.39 -18.59 -7.79
CA LEU A 97 -2.27 -18.05 -7.00
C LEU A 97 -2.66 -17.87 -5.52
N THR A 98 -3.88 -17.41 -5.26
CA THR A 98 -4.39 -17.26 -3.89
C THR A 98 -4.45 -18.61 -3.16
N ASP A 99 -4.92 -19.67 -3.83
CA ASP A 99 -4.95 -21.01 -3.26
C ASP A 99 -3.55 -21.55 -2.94
N LEU A 100 -2.56 -21.25 -3.79
CA LEU A 100 -1.16 -21.62 -3.55
C LEU A 100 -0.56 -20.86 -2.35
N LEU A 101 -0.87 -19.57 -2.22
CA LEU A 101 -0.43 -18.76 -1.07
C LEU A 101 -1.04 -19.24 0.24
N GLU A 102 -2.34 -19.58 0.21
CA GLU A 102 -3.04 -20.16 1.36
C GLU A 102 -2.42 -21.50 1.77
N LYS A 103 -2.14 -22.40 0.81
CA LYS A 103 -1.41 -23.64 1.07
C LYS A 103 -0.02 -23.37 1.65
N ALA A 104 0.74 -22.41 1.12
CA ALA A 104 2.04 -22.05 1.68
C ALA A 104 1.93 -21.58 3.14
N ARG A 105 0.86 -20.86 3.49
CA ARG A 105 0.60 -20.37 4.85
C ARG A 105 0.35 -21.51 5.83
N THR A 106 -0.29 -22.61 5.42
CA THR A 106 -0.54 -23.77 6.30
C THR A 106 0.73 -24.54 6.69
N HIS A 107 1.82 -24.36 5.94
CA HIS A 107 3.13 -24.94 6.25
C HIS A 107 3.94 -24.11 7.24
N LEU A 108 3.51 -22.89 7.58
CA LEU A 108 4.16 -22.12 8.63
C LEU A 108 3.78 -22.70 10.00
N PRO A 109 4.75 -23.03 10.87
CA PRO A 109 4.43 -23.50 12.20
C PRO A 109 3.64 -22.41 12.96
N SER A 110 2.78 -22.79 13.91
CA SER A 110 2.20 -21.83 14.87
C SER A 110 3.28 -21.11 15.65
#